data_AF-A0A1G7C5J9-F1
#
_entry.id   AF-A0A1G7C5J9-F1
#
_cell.length_a   1.000
_cell.length_b   1.000
_cell.length_c   1.000
_cell.angle_alpha   90.00
_cell.angle_beta   90.00
_cell.angle_gamma   90.00
#
_symmetry.space_group_name_H-M   'P 1'
#
loop_
_entity.id
_entity.type
_entity.pdbx_description
1 polymer ?
#
loop_
_entity_poly.entity_id
_entity_poly.type
_entity_poly.pdbx_seq_one_letter_code
_entity_poly.pdbx_strand_id
1 'polypeptide(L)'
;MTNQITPLDESVHILNVINNNIIRYHRALCSLPDYHVDPNIVMTINTMSFENGCILVTSYFDEYHGHFIRLLNEQQRRYINPYFKRIKNVLNLFPDIKEFRNQVVAHNLRVKNKSVPTNKSLTSFVVPQTIIEFSIVIECIKYITTIINRMFPLAMKKVVMHLSAEERRKSVVLKSPLTPAEAETILVELIRDLQIIASNQDIPDD
;
A
#
# COMPACT_ATOMS: atom_id res chain seq x y z
N MET A 1 -6.95 15.01 29.91
CA MET A 1 -7.76 14.08 29.09
C MET A 1 -6.86 12.92 28.71
N THR A 2 -7.23 11.69 29.05
CA THR A 2 -6.44 10.48 28.80
C THR A 2 -6.25 10.29 27.29
N ASN A 3 -5.00 10.39 26.81
CA ASN A 3 -4.57 10.08 25.44
C ASN A 3 -4.57 8.56 25.19
N GLN A 4 -5.63 7.87 25.58
CA GLN A 4 -5.74 6.43 25.37
C GLN A 4 -6.21 6.16 23.95
N ILE A 5 -5.45 5.32 23.23
CA ILE A 5 -5.86 4.82 21.93
C ILE A 5 -7.07 3.93 22.13
N THR A 6 -8.10 4.17 21.32
CA THR A 6 -9.25 3.28 21.23
C THR A 6 -9.10 2.32 20.04
N PRO A 7 -9.75 1.16 20.05
CA PRO A 7 -9.79 0.27 18.87
C PRO A 7 -10.33 0.98 17.61
N LEU A 8 -11.18 1.99 17.78
CA LEU A 8 -11.67 2.83 16.68
C LEU A 8 -10.54 3.68 16.10
N ASP A 9 -9.69 4.26 16.95
CA ASP A 9 -8.55 5.04 16.48
C ASP A 9 -7.59 4.16 15.66
N GLU A 10 -7.33 2.92 16.12
CA GLU A 10 -6.51 1.93 15.41
C GLU A 10 -7.12 1.54 14.06
N SER A 11 -8.41 1.19 14.04
CA SER A 11 -9.09 0.79 12.82
C SER A 11 -9.08 1.91 11.75
N VAL A 12 -9.33 3.16 12.16
CA VAL A 12 -9.20 4.33 11.28
C VAL A 12 -7.77 4.47 10.76
N HIS A 13 -6.76 4.29 11.61
CA HIS A 13 -5.36 4.33 11.19
C HIS A 13 -5.03 3.23 10.16
N ILE A 14 -5.47 2.00 10.40
CA ILE A 14 -5.27 0.85 9.50
C ILE A 14 -5.88 1.14 8.13
N LEU A 15 -7.13 1.59 8.07
CA LEU A 15 -7.79 1.95 6.81
C LEU A 15 -7.00 3.02 6.03
N ASN A 16 -6.47 4.03 6.72
CA ASN A 16 -5.64 5.06 6.10
C ASN A 16 -4.32 4.50 5.55
N VAL A 17 -3.64 3.64 6.31
CA VAL A 17 -2.39 3.00 5.87
C VAL A 17 -2.64 2.13 4.63
N ILE A 18 -3.69 1.32 4.65
CA ILE A 18 -4.06 0.49 3.50
C ILE A 18 -4.39 1.36 2.28
N ASN A 19 -5.24 2.39 2.42
CA ASN A 19 -5.59 3.31 1.34
C ASN A 19 -4.34 4.00 0.74
N ASN A 20 -3.41 4.46 1.58
CA ASN A 20 -2.16 5.06 1.12
C ASN A 20 -1.30 4.08 0.31
N ASN A 21 -1.23 2.81 0.73
CA ASN A 21 -0.49 1.78 0.00
C ASN A 21 -1.18 1.44 -1.33
N ILE A 22 -2.51 1.35 -1.36
CA ILE A 22 -3.28 1.17 -2.61
C ILE A 22 -2.94 2.28 -3.61
N ILE A 23 -2.93 3.54 -3.17
CA ILE A 23 -2.59 4.69 -4.02
C ILE A 23 -1.14 4.61 -4.53
N ARG A 24 -0.20 4.11 -3.71
CA ARG A 24 1.19 3.91 -4.16
C ARG A 24 1.30 2.88 -5.28
N TYR A 25 0.64 1.73 -5.14
CA TYR A 25 0.61 0.71 -6.20
C TYR A 25 -0.07 1.21 -7.47
N HIS A 26 -1.16 1.97 -7.33
CA HIS A 26 -1.82 2.59 -8.48
C HIS A 26 -0.91 3.54 -9.24
N ARG A 27 -0.20 4.43 -8.53
CA ARG A 27 0.76 5.34 -9.16
C ARG A 27 1.88 4.58 -9.87
N ALA A 28 2.41 3.54 -9.24
CA ALA A 28 3.41 2.68 -9.88
C ALA A 28 2.86 2.09 -11.19
N LEU A 29 1.65 1.50 -11.17
CA LEU A 29 1.00 0.95 -12.37
C LEU A 29 0.82 1.99 -13.48
N CYS A 30 0.46 3.23 -13.13
CA CYS A 30 0.30 4.32 -14.11
C CYS A 30 1.63 4.82 -14.70
N SER A 31 2.75 4.70 -13.97
CA SER A 31 4.07 5.19 -14.40
C SER A 31 4.91 4.15 -15.12
N LEU A 32 4.61 2.86 -14.96
CA LEU A 32 5.37 1.77 -15.60
C LEU A 32 5.46 1.84 -17.14
N PRO A 33 4.45 2.31 -17.89
CA PRO A 33 4.53 2.43 -19.34
C PRO A 33 5.59 3.42 -19.85
N ASP A 34 6.06 4.34 -18.99
CA ASP A 34 6.98 5.42 -19.38
C ASP A 34 8.46 4.99 -19.35
N TYR A 35 8.77 3.76 -18.93
CA TYR A 35 10.14 3.30 -18.80
C TYR A 35 10.62 2.53 -20.04
N HIS A 36 11.81 2.89 -20.55
CA HIS A 36 12.53 2.15 -21.60
C HIS A 36 13.28 0.94 -21.02
N VAL A 37 12.54 -0.07 -20.54
CA VAL A 37 13.08 -1.32 -20.00
C VAL A 37 12.57 -2.53 -20.79
N ASP A 38 13.19 -3.69 -20.60
CA ASP A 38 12.73 -4.95 -21.18
C ASP A 38 11.23 -5.18 -20.89
N PRO A 39 10.38 -5.40 -21.93
CA PRO A 39 8.95 -5.59 -21.78
C PRO A 39 8.55 -6.71 -20.80
N ASN A 40 9.36 -7.75 -20.66
CA ASN A 40 9.11 -8.86 -19.73
C ASN A 40 9.29 -8.42 -18.27
N ILE A 41 10.27 -7.55 -18.01
CA ILE A 41 10.48 -6.97 -16.67
C ILE A 41 9.30 -6.06 -16.33
N VAL A 42 8.89 -5.20 -17.28
CA VAL A 42 7.74 -4.31 -17.10
C VAL A 42 6.46 -5.11 -16.84
N MET A 43 6.22 -6.17 -17.60
CA MET A 43 5.07 -7.06 -17.41
C MET A 43 5.06 -7.70 -16.02
N THR A 44 6.21 -8.22 -15.57
CA THR A 44 6.37 -8.85 -14.26
C THR A 44 6.05 -7.86 -13.12
N ILE A 45 6.61 -6.65 -13.20
CA ILE A 45 6.38 -5.60 -12.19
C ILE A 45 4.91 -5.16 -12.21
N ASN A 46 4.30 -5.06 -13.40
CA ASN A 46 2.90 -4.72 -13.56
C ASN A 46 2.01 -5.78 -12.88
N THR A 47 2.21 -7.07 -13.19
CA THR A 47 1.48 -8.19 -12.55
C THR A 47 1.62 -8.16 -11.03
N MET A 48 2.84 -8.03 -10.52
CA MET A 48 3.07 -7.98 -9.07
C MET A 48 2.40 -6.77 -8.40
N SER A 49 2.49 -5.59 -9.03
CA SER A 49 1.88 -4.37 -8.51
C SER A 49 0.36 -4.47 -8.50
N PHE A 50 -0.20 -5.07 -9.54
CA PHE A 50 -1.61 -5.33 -9.70
C PHE A 50 -2.13 -6.31 -8.63
N GLU A 51 -1.47 -7.46 -8.50
CA GLU A 51 -1.78 -8.48 -7.48
C GLU A 51 -1.78 -7.90 -6.07
N ASN A 52 -0.72 -7.17 -5.69
CA ASN A 52 -0.63 -6.52 -4.39
C ASN A 52 -1.71 -5.45 -4.19
N GLY A 53 -2.05 -4.72 -5.25
CA GLY A 53 -3.17 -3.79 -5.28
C GLY A 53 -4.50 -4.47 -4.90
N CYS A 54 -4.84 -5.58 -5.56
CA CYS A 54 -6.06 -6.34 -5.28
C CYS A 54 -6.08 -6.95 -3.87
N ILE A 55 -4.93 -7.41 -3.36
CA ILE A 55 -4.81 -7.88 -1.97
C ILE A 55 -5.19 -6.75 -1.01
N LEU A 56 -4.61 -5.56 -1.18
CA LEU A 56 -4.87 -4.42 -0.30
C LEU A 56 -6.30 -3.92 -0.39
N VAL A 57 -6.89 -3.89 -1.58
CA VAL A 57 -8.32 -3.58 -1.76
C VAL A 57 -9.18 -4.52 -0.91
N THR A 58 -8.92 -5.82 -0.97
CA THR A 58 -9.65 -6.81 -0.16
C THR A 58 -9.42 -6.59 1.33
N SER A 59 -8.17 -6.36 1.74
CA SER A 59 -7.82 -6.08 3.15
C SER A 59 -8.52 -4.82 3.68
N TYR A 60 -8.68 -3.78 2.85
CA TYR A 60 -9.42 -2.58 3.23
C TYR A 60 -10.87 -2.90 3.58
N PHE A 61 -11.56 -3.71 2.76
CA PHE A 61 -12.94 -4.08 2.99
C PHE A 61 -13.12 -5.08 4.14
N ASP A 62 -12.15 -5.99 4.33
CA ASP A 62 -12.12 -6.88 5.49
C ASP A 62 -11.99 -6.06 6.79
N GLU A 63 -11.08 -5.07 6.85
CA GLU A 63 -10.98 -4.17 8.02
C GLU A 63 -12.25 -3.35 8.23
N TYR A 64 -12.80 -2.78 7.15
CA TYR A 64 -14.01 -1.97 7.20
C TYR A 64 -15.20 -2.76 7.78
N HIS A 65 -15.42 -4.00 7.32
CA HIS A 65 -16.56 -4.82 7.74
C HIS A 65 -16.33 -5.64 9.01
N GLY A 66 -15.12 -6.15 9.19
CA GLY A 66 -14.74 -7.00 10.32
C GLY A 66 -14.59 -6.22 11.62
N HIS A 67 -14.09 -4.98 11.52
CA HIS A 67 -13.67 -4.20 12.69
C HIS A 67 -14.33 -2.82 12.72
N PHE A 68 -14.03 -1.95 11.75
CA PHE A 68 -14.43 -0.53 11.80
C PHE A 68 -15.93 -0.32 12.03
N ILE A 69 -16.79 -0.94 11.20
CA ILE A 69 -18.26 -0.74 11.26
C ILE A 69 -18.86 -1.17 12.60
N ARG A 70 -18.24 -2.13 13.28
CA ARG A 70 -18.72 -2.68 14.56
C ARG A 70 -18.42 -1.74 15.73
N LEU A 71 -17.37 -0.92 15.60
CA LEU A 71 -16.94 0.06 16.60
C LEU A 71 -17.75 1.36 16.55
N LEU A 72 -18.55 1.55 15.51
CA LEU A 72 -19.39 2.74 15.35
C LEU A 72 -20.67 2.66 16.17
N ASN A 73 -21.10 3.81 16.70
CA ASN A 73 -22.45 3.95 17.23
C ASN A 73 -23.50 4.00 16.11
N GLU A 74 -24.78 3.92 16.47
CA GLU A 74 -25.86 3.87 15.48
C GLU A 74 -25.92 5.11 14.58
N GLN A 75 -25.72 6.31 15.14
CA GLN A 75 -25.72 7.56 14.39
C GLN A 75 -24.59 7.60 13.35
N GLN A 76 -23.38 7.22 13.76
CA GLN A 76 -22.21 7.13 12.87
C GLN A 76 -22.41 6.10 11.76
N ARG A 77 -22.97 4.92 12.07
CA ARG A 77 -23.32 3.91 11.06
C ARG A 77 -24.34 4.43 10.06
N ARG A 78 -25.40 5.08 10.53
CA ARG A 78 -26.43 5.69 9.67
C ARG A 78 -25.83 6.73 8.72
N TYR A 79 -24.83 7.48 9.17
CA TYR A 79 -24.12 8.46 8.34
C TYR A 79 -23.26 7.82 7.25
N ILE A 80 -22.47 6.77 7.57
CA ILE A 80 -21.55 6.17 6.59
C ILE A 80 -22.25 5.22 5.61
N ASN A 81 -23.22 4.44 6.09
CA ASN A 81 -23.83 3.35 5.33
C ASN A 81 -24.31 3.71 3.92
N PRO A 82 -24.93 4.88 3.66
CA PRO A 82 -25.35 5.27 2.31
C PRO A 82 -24.19 5.31 1.31
N TYR A 83 -23.04 5.87 1.73
CA TYR A 83 -21.85 5.96 0.89
C TYR A 83 -21.26 4.57 0.62
N PHE A 84 -21.20 3.73 1.65
CA PHE A 84 -20.73 2.36 1.50
C PHE A 84 -21.63 1.53 0.58
N LYS A 85 -22.96 1.65 0.68
CA LYS A 85 -23.90 0.96 -0.22
C LYS A 85 -23.64 1.31 -1.69
N ARG A 86 -23.37 2.58 -2.00
CA ARG A 86 -23.02 3.01 -3.35
C ARG A 86 -21.73 2.36 -3.85
N ILE A 87 -20.70 2.32 -3.01
CA ILE A 87 -19.41 1.70 -3.32
C ILE A 87 -19.57 0.19 -3.52
N LYS A 88 -20.35 -0.47 -2.67
CA LYS A 88 -20.61 -1.92 -2.77
C LYS A 88 -21.15 -2.31 -4.14
N ASN A 89 -22.01 -1.50 -4.75
CA ASN A 89 -22.51 -1.78 -6.09
C ASN A 89 -21.40 -1.81 -7.15
N VAL A 90 -20.38 -0.95 -7.01
CA VAL A 90 -19.21 -0.94 -7.89
C VAL A 90 -18.35 -2.19 -7.64
N LEU A 91 -18.15 -2.57 -6.38
CA LEU A 91 -17.37 -3.77 -6.04
C LEU A 91 -18.03 -5.06 -6.51
N ASN A 92 -19.37 -5.09 -6.59
CA ASN A 92 -20.09 -6.25 -7.12
C ASN A 92 -19.83 -6.51 -8.61
N LEU A 93 -19.20 -5.56 -9.33
CA LEU A 93 -18.69 -5.80 -10.69
C LEU A 93 -17.47 -6.74 -10.69
N PHE A 94 -16.83 -6.91 -9.53
CA PHE A 94 -15.60 -7.70 -9.35
C PHE A 94 -15.78 -8.76 -8.25
N PRO A 95 -16.71 -9.71 -8.43
CA PRO A 95 -17.12 -10.65 -7.38
C PRO A 95 -15.97 -11.55 -6.89
N ASP A 96 -14.98 -11.80 -7.75
CA ASP A 96 -13.93 -12.77 -7.46
C ASP A 96 -12.73 -12.16 -6.74
N ILE A 97 -12.73 -10.86 -6.44
CA ILE A 97 -11.57 -10.15 -5.88
C ILE A 97 -11.06 -10.76 -4.57
N LYS A 98 -11.97 -11.30 -3.77
CA LYS A 98 -11.63 -11.98 -2.52
C LYS A 98 -11.01 -13.35 -2.76
N GLU A 99 -11.56 -14.13 -3.70
CA GLU A 99 -11.02 -15.44 -4.05
C GLU A 99 -9.65 -15.31 -4.71
N PHE A 100 -9.52 -14.34 -5.62
CA PHE A 100 -8.26 -13.95 -6.23
C PHE A 100 -7.18 -13.64 -5.18
N ARG A 101 -7.47 -12.77 -4.20
CA ARG A 101 -6.56 -12.50 -3.06
C ARG A 101 -6.14 -13.79 -2.36
N ASN A 102 -7.08 -14.68 -2.06
CA ASN A 102 -6.77 -15.93 -1.35
C ASN A 102 -5.82 -16.82 -2.15
N GLN A 103 -6.01 -16.90 -3.48
CA GLN A 103 -5.16 -17.68 -4.37
C GLN A 103 -3.75 -17.09 -4.46
N VAL A 104 -3.62 -15.76 -4.61
CA VAL A 104 -2.31 -15.08 -4.65
C VAL A 104 -1.57 -15.25 -3.33
N VAL A 105 -2.24 -15.06 -2.19
CA VAL A 105 -1.64 -15.26 -0.87
C VAL A 105 -1.20 -16.72 -0.68
N ALA A 106 -2.06 -17.68 -1.03
CA ALA A 106 -1.71 -19.11 -0.95
C ALA A 106 -0.54 -19.48 -1.85
N HIS A 107 -0.44 -18.88 -3.05
CA HIS A 107 0.72 -19.03 -3.92
C HIS A 107 2.00 -18.52 -3.26
N ASN A 108 1.99 -17.27 -2.76
CA ASN A 108 3.13 -16.66 -2.08
C ASN A 108 3.60 -17.49 -0.86
N LEU A 109 2.65 -18.05 -0.10
CA LEU A 109 2.97 -18.95 1.03
C LEU A 109 3.67 -20.24 0.55
N ARG A 110 3.22 -20.84 -0.55
CA ARG A 110 3.85 -22.04 -1.15
C ARG A 110 5.25 -21.74 -1.65
N VAL A 111 5.54 -20.52 -2.10
CA VAL A 111 6.85 -20.08 -2.59
C VAL A 111 7.67 -19.43 -1.46
N LYS A 112 7.73 -20.07 -0.28
CA LYS A 112 8.57 -19.65 0.86
C LYS A 112 8.37 -18.17 1.28
N ASN A 113 7.13 -17.67 1.27
CA ASN A 113 6.80 -16.27 1.61
C ASN A 113 7.40 -15.21 0.68
N LYS A 114 7.80 -15.57 -0.54
CA LYS A 114 8.19 -14.58 -1.55
C LYS A 114 6.96 -14.11 -2.31
N SER A 115 6.86 -12.80 -2.55
CA SER A 115 5.90 -12.24 -3.51
C SER A 115 6.42 -12.57 -4.89
N VAL A 116 5.89 -13.63 -5.50
CA VAL A 116 6.25 -14.08 -6.85
C VAL A 116 4.99 -13.94 -7.70
N PRO A 117 5.07 -13.31 -8.87
CA PRO A 117 3.89 -13.11 -9.70
C PRO A 117 3.27 -14.46 -10.03
N THR A 118 1.96 -14.55 -9.91
CA THR A 118 1.27 -15.79 -10.27
C THR A 118 1.31 -15.93 -11.78
N ASN A 119 2.01 -16.95 -12.30
CA ASN A 119 1.96 -17.31 -13.72
C ASN A 119 0.58 -17.82 -14.17
N LYS A 120 -0.43 -17.79 -13.29
CA LYS A 120 -1.80 -18.20 -13.59
C LYS A 120 -2.49 -17.03 -14.28
N SER A 121 -3.19 -17.32 -15.36
CA SER A 121 -3.94 -16.30 -16.09
C SER A 121 -4.94 -15.61 -15.16
N LEU A 122 -4.74 -14.30 -14.93
CA LEU A 122 -5.70 -13.43 -14.23
C LEU A 122 -7.09 -13.45 -14.89
N THR A 123 -7.16 -13.87 -16.16
CA THR A 123 -8.36 -13.84 -17.00
C THR A 123 -9.49 -14.77 -16.53
N SER A 124 -9.19 -15.77 -15.68
CA SER A 124 -10.23 -16.65 -15.14
C SER A 124 -11.01 -16.03 -13.98
N PHE A 125 -10.50 -14.97 -13.35
CA PHE A 125 -11.16 -14.29 -12.25
C PHE A 125 -11.82 -13.00 -12.74
N VAL A 126 -13.06 -12.76 -12.31
CA VAL A 126 -13.76 -11.49 -12.50
C VAL A 126 -13.29 -10.50 -11.42
N VAL A 127 -12.11 -9.95 -11.67
CA VAL A 127 -11.46 -8.86 -10.91
C VAL A 127 -11.19 -7.70 -11.86
N PRO A 128 -10.78 -6.50 -11.38
CA PRO A 128 -10.28 -5.49 -12.32
C PRO A 128 -9.19 -6.11 -13.20
N GLN A 129 -9.21 -5.87 -14.50
CA GLN A 129 -8.21 -6.41 -15.45
C GLN A 129 -7.41 -5.27 -16.08
N THR A 130 -7.92 -4.04 -15.99
CA THR A 130 -7.29 -2.84 -16.54
C THR A 130 -6.98 -1.82 -15.46
N ILE A 131 -6.02 -0.94 -15.73
CA ILE A 131 -5.71 0.21 -14.87
C ILE A 131 -6.94 1.08 -14.65
N ILE A 132 -7.81 1.22 -15.67
CA ILE A 132 -9.04 2.03 -15.59
C ILE A 132 -10.03 1.42 -14.59
N GLU A 133 -10.32 0.13 -14.70
CA GLU A 133 -11.20 -0.59 -13.75
C GLU A 133 -10.62 -0.54 -12.33
N PHE A 134 -9.31 -0.72 -12.21
CA PHE A 134 -8.65 -0.62 -10.91
C PHE A 134 -8.75 0.79 -10.32
N SER A 135 -8.60 1.83 -11.15
CA SER A 135 -8.76 3.23 -10.74
C SER A 135 -10.16 3.50 -10.19
N ILE A 136 -11.21 2.93 -10.79
CA ILE A 136 -12.59 3.07 -10.31
C ILE A 136 -12.72 2.50 -8.88
N VAL A 137 -12.15 1.33 -8.61
CA VAL A 137 -12.16 0.72 -7.27
C VAL A 137 -11.40 1.58 -6.27
N ILE A 138 -10.26 2.14 -6.67
CA ILE A 138 -9.44 3.00 -5.83
C ILE A 138 -10.16 4.30 -5.47
N GLU A 139 -10.83 4.94 -6.43
CA GLU A 139 -11.61 6.15 -6.17
C GLU A 139 -12.76 5.87 -5.18
N CYS A 140 -13.37 4.68 -5.24
CA CYS A 140 -14.35 4.27 -4.24
C CYS A 140 -13.73 4.20 -2.83
N ILE A 141 -12.56 3.59 -2.69
CA ILE A 141 -11.83 3.48 -1.41
C ILE A 141 -11.42 4.87 -0.90
N LYS A 142 -10.88 5.72 -1.77
CA LYS A 142 -10.52 7.11 -1.43
C LYS A 142 -11.73 7.90 -0.93
N TYR A 143 -12.87 7.74 -1.59
CA TYR A 143 -14.09 8.43 -1.22
C TYR A 143 -14.57 8.03 0.18
N ILE A 144 -14.68 6.72 0.47
CA ILE A 144 -15.08 6.27 1.82
C ILE A 144 -14.04 6.63 2.88
N THR A 145 -12.74 6.52 2.58
CA THR A 145 -11.66 6.94 3.50
C THR A 145 -11.79 8.42 3.84
N THR A 146 -12.12 9.26 2.87
CA THR A 146 -12.33 10.70 3.08
C THR A 146 -13.50 10.96 4.03
N ILE A 147 -14.61 10.24 3.87
CA ILE A 147 -15.78 10.35 4.76
C ILE A 147 -15.41 9.92 6.19
N ILE A 148 -14.70 8.80 6.33
CA ILE A 148 -14.24 8.29 7.63
C ILE A 148 -13.33 9.32 8.32
N ASN A 149 -12.37 9.88 7.59
CA ASN A 149 -11.42 10.87 8.13
C ASN A 149 -12.08 12.19 8.55
N ARG A 150 -13.12 12.62 7.83
CA ARG A 150 -13.91 13.80 8.23
C ARG A 150 -14.65 13.56 9.54
N MET A 151 -15.11 12.34 9.79
CA MET A 151 -15.82 11.99 11.01
C MET A 151 -14.86 11.71 12.19
N PHE A 152 -13.64 11.23 11.91
CA PHE A 152 -12.63 10.90 12.92
C PHE A 152 -11.29 11.61 12.70
N PRO A 153 -11.25 12.95 12.72
CA PRO A 153 -10.06 13.72 12.34
C PRO A 153 -8.86 13.52 13.26
N LEU A 154 -9.08 13.12 14.52
CA LEU A 154 -8.01 12.96 15.51
C LEU A 154 -7.52 11.52 15.66
N ALA A 155 -8.24 10.53 15.13
CA ALA A 155 -7.94 9.12 15.31
C ALA A 155 -6.54 8.76 14.79
N MET A 156 -6.26 9.12 13.55
CA MET A 156 -4.97 8.86 12.92
C MET A 156 -3.81 9.54 13.67
N LYS A 157 -3.99 10.80 14.09
CA LYS A 157 -2.96 11.57 14.79
C LYS A 157 -2.59 10.92 16.13
N LYS A 158 -3.59 10.41 16.87
CA LYS A 158 -3.36 9.73 18.15
C LYS A 158 -2.49 8.48 17.99
N VAL A 159 -2.82 7.62 17.02
CA VAL A 159 -2.08 6.37 16.80
C VAL A 159 -0.64 6.68 16.36
N VAL A 160 -0.44 7.59 15.41
CA VAL A 160 0.91 8.00 14.98
C VAL A 160 1.73 8.56 16.14
N MET A 161 1.16 9.45 16.95
CA MET A 161 1.84 10.02 18.12
C MET A 161 2.23 8.95 19.14
N HIS A 162 1.35 7.97 19.37
CA HIS A 162 1.64 6.87 20.28
C HIS A 162 2.73 5.95 19.75
N LEU A 163 2.67 5.55 18.47
CA LEU A 163 3.72 4.72 17.85
C LEU A 163 5.08 5.42 17.92
N SER A 164 5.15 6.69 17.56
CA SER A 164 6.40 7.46 17.69
C SER A 164 6.86 7.61 19.14
N ALA A 165 5.95 7.70 20.11
CA ALA A 165 6.30 7.72 21.53
C ALA A 165 6.78 6.34 22.01
N GLU A 166 6.17 5.26 21.54
CA GLU A 166 6.61 3.89 21.80
C GLU A 166 7.97 3.60 21.17
N GLU A 167 8.22 4.03 19.94
CA GLU A 167 9.52 3.91 19.26
C GLU A 167 10.62 4.63 20.05
N ARG A 168 10.34 5.83 20.58
CA ARG A 168 11.28 6.54 21.48
C ARG A 168 11.50 5.84 22.82
N ARG A 169 10.52 5.07 23.31
CA ARG A 169 10.63 4.31 24.57
C ARG A 169 11.32 2.96 24.37
N LYS A 170 11.03 2.31 23.24
CA LYS A 170 11.55 1.01 22.82
C LYS A 170 12.87 1.13 22.08
N SER A 171 13.32 2.33 21.75
CA SER A 171 14.70 2.57 21.34
C SER A 171 15.64 2.29 22.52
N VAL A 172 15.93 1.01 22.74
CA VAL A 172 17.33 0.59 22.72
C VAL A 172 17.90 1.31 21.51
N VAL A 173 18.80 2.27 21.76
CA VAL A 173 19.51 2.96 20.69
C VAL A 173 20.05 1.86 19.79
N LEU A 174 19.39 1.59 18.66
CA LEU A 174 20.08 1.06 17.51
C LEU A 174 21.07 2.17 17.22
N LYS A 175 22.26 2.03 17.84
CA LYS A 175 23.40 2.86 17.49
C LYS A 175 23.53 2.59 16.02
N SER A 176 23.05 3.53 15.21
CA SER A 176 23.40 3.54 13.82
C SER A 176 24.92 3.40 13.84
N PRO A 177 25.49 2.38 13.17
CA PRO A 177 26.93 2.23 13.14
C PRO A 177 27.61 3.45 12.52
N LEU A 178 26.81 4.32 11.88
CA LEU A 178 27.19 5.57 11.27
C LEU A 178 26.40 6.73 11.87
N THR A 179 27.11 7.74 12.33
CA THR A 179 26.57 9.08 12.55
C THR A 179 26.17 9.72 11.21
N PRO A 180 25.30 10.75 11.22
CA PRO A 180 24.95 11.47 10.00
C PRO A 180 26.17 12.00 9.23
N ALA A 181 27.22 12.45 9.95
CA ALA A 181 28.46 12.94 9.34
C ALA A 181 29.28 11.81 8.68
N GLU A 182 29.36 10.63 9.31
CA GLU A 182 30.02 9.46 8.71
C GLU A 182 29.26 8.98 7.47
N ALA A 183 27.92 8.96 7.51
CA ALA A 183 27.11 8.60 6.36
C ALA A 183 27.28 9.59 5.19
N GLU A 184 27.35 10.89 5.48
CA GLU A 184 27.57 11.93 4.48
C GLU A 184 28.97 11.82 3.86
N THR A 185 30.00 11.53 4.66
CA THR A 185 31.37 11.31 4.18
C THR A 185 31.43 10.12 3.23
N ILE A 186 30.86 8.97 3.63
CA ILE A 186 30.78 7.77 2.80
C ILE A 186 30.04 8.05 1.48
N LEU A 187 28.95 8.81 1.52
CA LEU A 187 28.20 9.17 0.31
C LEU A 187 29.03 10.05 -0.63
N VAL A 188 29.76 11.04 -0.11
CA VAL A 188 30.62 11.91 -0.92
C VAL A 188 31.76 11.11 -1.55
N GLU A 189 32.38 10.19 -0.80
CA GLU A 189 33.43 9.29 -1.32
C GLU A 189 32.89 8.38 -2.42
N LEU A 190 31.74 7.72 -2.20
CA LEU A 190 31.11 6.87 -3.21
C LEU A 190 30.73 7.65 -4.48
N ILE A 191 30.20 8.87 -4.35
CA ILE A 191 29.88 9.72 -5.51
C ILE A 191 31.16 10.05 -6.28
N ARG A 192 32.26 10.36 -5.59
CA ARG A 192 33.55 10.65 -6.21
C ARG A 192 34.12 9.42 -6.93
N ASP A 193 34.05 8.24 -6.31
CA ASP A 193 34.53 7.00 -6.92
C ASP A 193 33.73 6.66 -8.17
N LEU A 194 32.41 6.82 -8.13
CA LEU A 194 31.53 6.63 -9.30
C LEU A 194 31.85 7.62 -10.43
N GLN A 195 32.17 8.87 -10.11
CA GLN A 195 32.60 9.87 -11.09
C GLN A 195 33.94 9.50 -11.75
N ILE A 196 34.90 8.98 -10.98
CA ILE A 196 36.19 8.51 -11.50
C ILE A 196 36.00 7.30 -12.43
N ILE A 197 35.15 6.35 -12.05
CA ILE A 197 34.83 5.20 -12.90
C ILE A 197 34.17 5.66 -14.20
N ALA A 198 33.21 6.59 -14.12
CA ALA A 198 32.53 7.12 -15.29
C ALA A 198 33.47 7.88 -16.24
N SER A 199 34.46 8.60 -15.70
CA SER A 199 35.45 9.33 -16.51
C SER A 199 36.59 8.45 -17.04
N ASN A 200 36.80 7.26 -16.46
CA ASN A 200 37.74 6.25 -16.97
C ASN A 200 37.11 5.27 -17.98
N GLN A 201 35.79 5.36 -18.22
CA GLN A 201 35.11 4.58 -19.27
C GLN A 201 35.12 5.26 -20.64
N ASP A 202 35.64 6.48 -20.75
CA ASP A 202 36.01 7.10 -22.04
C ASP A 202 37.39 6.55 -22.49
N ILE A 203 37.47 5.24 -22.75
CA ILE A 203 38.55 4.67 -23.58
C ILE A 203 38.02 4.67 -25.02
N PRO A 204 38.69 5.33 -25.99
CA PRO A 204 38.23 5.35 -27.37
C PRO A 204 38.24 3.93 -27.94
N ASP A 205 37.15 3.55 -28.61
CA ASP A 205 37.15 2.41 -29.54
C ASP A 205 38.13 2.75 -30.69
N ASP A 206 39.34 2.19 -30.63
CA ASP A 206 40.21 1.99 -31.80
C ASP A 206 39.84 0.69 -32.53
#